data_AF-A0A6L3F7V8-F1
#
_entry.id   AF-A0A6L3F7V8-F1
#
_cell.length_a   1.000
_cell.length_b   1.000
_cell.length_c   1.000
_cell.angle_alpha   90.00
_cell.angle_beta   90.00
_cell.angle_gamma   90.00
#
_symmetry.space_group_name_H-M   'P 1'
#
loop_
_entity.id
_entity.type
_entity.pdbx_description
1 polymer ?
#
loop_
_entity_poly.entity_id
_entity_poly.type
_entity_poly.pdbx_seq_one_letter_code
_entity_poly.pdbx_strand_id
1 'polypeptide(L)'
;MSLKHAILGFLSYRSMTGYDLKQAFDQSVQHFWPADQGQIYRTLNQLEKAGWVSKEVIHQEDRPNRKVYHINEAGKVEMRTWLSTPLPAPTNREPFLIQVFMGGLVNQGKRLFIIQEEMKR
;
A
#
# COMPACT_ATOMS: atom_id res chain seq x y z
N MET A 1 1.27 -2.62 8.26
CA MET A 1 0.85 -1.55 7.33
C MET A 1 -0.15 -2.14 6.35
N SER A 2 -1.27 -1.46 6.05
CA SER A 2 -2.31 -2.02 5.17
C SER A 2 -2.78 -0.98 4.15
N LEU A 3 -3.04 -1.42 2.91
CA LEU A 3 -3.57 -0.58 1.83
C LEU A 3 -4.87 0.15 2.24
N LYS A 4 -5.64 -0.40 3.19
CA LYS A 4 -6.82 0.22 3.76
C LYS A 4 -6.50 1.58 4.39
N HIS A 5 -5.46 1.65 5.23
CA HIS A 5 -5.05 2.86 5.93
C HIS A 5 -4.49 3.91 4.97
N ALA A 6 -3.77 3.49 3.92
CA ALA A 6 -3.33 4.40 2.87
C ALA A 6 -4.53 5.06 2.14
N ILE A 7 -5.54 4.26 1.74
CA ILE A 7 -6.76 4.79 1.11
C ILE A 7 -7.53 5.71 2.06
N LEU A 8 -7.71 5.33 3.33
CA LEU A 8 -8.35 6.20 4.33
C LEU A 8 -7.59 7.52 4.50
N GLY A 9 -6.25 7.47 4.50
CA GLY A 9 -5.39 8.65 4.51
C GLY A 9 -5.69 9.61 3.35
N PHE A 10 -5.73 9.11 2.11
CA PHE A 10 -6.07 9.95 0.96
C PHE A 10 -7.49 10.53 1.03
N LEU A 11 -8.47 9.70 1.41
CA LEU A 11 -9.85 10.14 1.56
C LEU A 11 -10.05 11.15 2.70
N SER A 12 -9.12 11.23 3.64
CA SER A 12 -9.15 12.24 4.71
C SER A 12 -8.79 13.66 4.22
N TYR A 13 -8.05 13.78 3.12
CA TYR A 13 -7.76 15.09 2.50
C TYR A 13 -8.93 15.61 1.67
N ARG A 14 -9.57 14.72 0.90
CA ARG A 14 -10.77 15.01 0.11
C ARG A 14 -11.42 13.72 -0.37
N SER A 15 -12.69 13.79 -0.70
CA SER A 15 -13.40 12.71 -1.37
C SER A 15 -12.83 12.47 -2.77
N MET A 16 -12.70 11.21 -3.16
CA MET A 16 -12.02 10.79 -4.39
C MET A 16 -12.74 9.63 -5.05
N THR A 17 -12.62 9.52 -6.37
CA THR A 17 -12.97 8.27 -7.06
C THR A 17 -11.85 7.23 -6.91
N GLY A 18 -12.15 5.98 -7.26
CA GLY A 18 -11.12 4.95 -7.38
C GLY A 18 -10.02 5.30 -8.40
N TYR A 19 -10.35 6.06 -9.45
CA TYR A 19 -9.36 6.55 -10.41
C TYR A 19 -8.48 7.66 -9.82
N ASP A 20 -9.10 8.65 -9.17
CA ASP A 20 -8.38 9.73 -8.47
C ASP A 20 -7.42 9.16 -7.41
N LEU A 21 -7.85 8.12 -6.68
CA LEU A 21 -7.00 7.41 -5.72
C LEU A 21 -5.80 6.75 -6.42
N LYS A 22 -5.99 6.04 -7.54
CA LYS A 22 -4.86 5.45 -8.27
C LYS A 22 -3.84 6.51 -8.67
N GLN A 23 -4.31 7.63 -9.22
CA GLN A 23 -3.43 8.73 -9.60
C GLN A 23 -2.66 9.29 -8.39
N ALA A 24 -3.34 9.46 -7.25
CA ALA A 24 -2.71 9.91 -6.02
C ALA A 24 -1.63 8.92 -5.53
N PHE A 25 -1.90 7.62 -5.58
CA PHE A 25 -0.92 6.58 -5.22
C PHE A 25 0.33 6.64 -6.11
N ASP A 26 0.13 6.71 -7.42
CA ASP A 26 1.22 6.73 -8.41
C ASP A 26 2.15 7.93 -8.24
N GLN A 27 1.58 9.07 -7.83
CA GLN A 27 2.31 10.34 -7.67
C GLN A 27 2.93 10.53 -6.29
N SER A 28 2.66 9.67 -5.30
CA SER A 28 3.10 9.92 -3.91
C SER A 28 3.75 8.71 -3.25
N VAL A 29 3.01 7.62 -3.07
CA VAL A 29 3.42 6.49 -2.22
C VAL A 29 3.87 5.27 -3.02
N GLN A 30 3.80 5.30 -4.35
CA GLN A 30 4.13 4.17 -5.23
C GLN A 30 5.48 3.50 -4.90
N HIS A 31 6.48 4.27 -4.48
CA HIS A 31 7.84 3.77 -4.23
C HIS A 31 7.91 2.81 -3.04
N PHE A 32 7.01 2.93 -2.07
CA PHE A 32 7.00 2.10 -0.86
C PHE A 32 5.67 1.39 -0.61
N TRP A 33 4.63 1.74 -1.36
CA TRP A 33 3.31 1.11 -1.27
C TRP A 33 2.60 1.04 -2.64
N PRO A 34 3.12 0.24 -3.59
CA PRO A 34 2.49 0.09 -4.89
C PRO A 34 1.11 -0.57 -4.75
N ALA A 35 0.14 -0.04 -5.48
CA ALA A 35 -1.20 -0.62 -5.56
C ALA A 35 -1.74 -0.53 -6.98
N ASP A 36 -2.15 -1.67 -7.54
CA ASP A 36 -2.85 -1.68 -8.81
C ASP A 36 -4.31 -1.19 -8.67
N GLN A 37 -4.92 -0.80 -9.78
CA GLN A 37 -6.29 -0.27 -9.81
C GLN A 37 -7.30 -1.27 -9.22
N GLY A 38 -7.11 -2.57 -9.48
CA GLY A 38 -7.99 -3.63 -8.98
C GLY A 38 -7.87 -3.82 -7.47
N GLN A 39 -6.66 -3.73 -6.91
CA GLN A 39 -6.41 -3.73 -5.46
C GLN A 39 -7.13 -2.56 -4.80
N ILE A 40 -7.02 -1.35 -5.36
CA ILE A 40 -7.72 -0.16 -4.84
C ILE A 40 -9.24 -0.40 -4.79
N TYR A 41 -9.85 -0.86 -5.89
CA TYR A 41 -11.30 -1.13 -5.90
C TYR A 41 -11.73 -2.24 -4.95
N ARG A 42 -10.96 -3.34 -4.85
CA ARG A 42 -11.23 -4.41 -3.87
C ARG A 42 -11.15 -3.88 -2.45
N THR A 43 -10.16 -3.04 -2.15
CA THR A 43 -10.00 -2.45 -0.82
C THR A 43 -11.09 -1.42 -0.51
N LEU A 44 -11.52 -0.59 -1.46
CA LEU A 44 -12.66 0.32 -1.30
C LEU A 44 -13.94 -0.44 -0.93
N ASN A 45 -14.22 -1.58 -1.58
CA ASN A 45 -15.35 -2.43 -1.22
C ASN A 45 -15.23 -3.00 0.21
N GLN A 46 -14.02 -3.34 0.66
CA GLN A 46 -13.79 -3.78 2.04
C GLN A 46 -14.00 -2.65 3.05
N LEU A 47 -13.56 -1.44 2.73
CA LEU A 47 -13.75 -0.25 3.56
C LEU A 47 -15.25 0.12 3.67
N GLU A 48 -15.99 0.01 2.57
CA GLU A 48 -17.44 0.25 2.53
C GLU A 48 -18.18 -0.77 3.40
N LYS A 49 -17.83 -2.06 3.27
CA LYS A 49 -18.36 -3.14 4.12
C LYS A 49 -18.02 -2.96 5.61
N ALA A 50 -16.86 -2.36 5.92
CA ALA A 50 -16.46 -2.04 7.28
C ALA A 50 -17.13 -0.77 7.84
N GLY A 51 -17.93 -0.05 7.03
CA GLY A 51 -18.57 1.21 7.43
C GLY A 51 -17.62 2.41 7.54
N TRP A 52 -16.37 2.26 7.10
CA TRP A 52 -15.34 3.30 7.22
C TRP A 52 -15.41 4.34 6.10
N VAL A 53 -16.00 3.97 4.96
CA VAL A 53 -16.25 4.88 3.84
C VAL A 53 -17.67 4.71 3.33
N SER A 54 -18.23 5.77 2.77
CA SER A 54 -19.47 5.75 2.00
C SER A 54 -19.19 6.01 0.52
N LYS A 55 -20.10 5.56 -0.35
CA LYS A 55 -19.99 5.69 -1.80
C LYS A 55 -21.18 6.49 -2.32
N GLU A 56 -20.88 7.62 -2.94
CA GLU A 56 -21.82 8.45 -3.67
C GLU A 56 -21.72 8.12 -5.16
N VAL A 57 -22.87 7.91 -5.81
CA VAL A 57 -22.95 7.68 -7.25
C VAL A 57 -23.46 8.96 -7.90
N ILE A 58 -22.57 9.66 -8.61
CA ILE A 58 -22.92 10.85 -9.39
C ILE A 58 -23.33 10.38 -10.78
N HIS A 59 -24.60 10.57 -11.11
CA HIS A 59 -25.17 10.25 -12.41
C HIS A 59 -24.70 11.25 -13.47
N GLN A 60 -24.34 10.73 -14.65
CA GLN A 60 -23.89 11.53 -15.79
C GLN A 60 -24.66 11.05 -17.03
N GLU A 61 -25.10 11.97 -17.88
CA GLU A 61 -25.91 11.65 -19.07
C GLU A 61 -25.07 10.98 -20.18
N ASP A 62 -23.90 11.54 -20.49
CA ASP A 62 -23.06 11.09 -21.62
C ASP A 62 -21.81 10.29 -21.20
N ARG A 63 -21.69 9.93 -19.91
CA ARG A 63 -20.51 9.25 -19.36
C ARG A 63 -20.89 8.22 -18.30
N PRO A 64 -20.05 7.20 -18.05
CA PRO A 64 -20.28 6.28 -16.95
C PRO A 64 -20.43 7.01 -15.62
N ASN A 65 -21.39 6.57 -14.79
CA ASN A 65 -21.60 7.14 -13.46
C ASN A 65 -20.31 7.18 -12.64
N ARG A 66 -20.04 8.32 -11.98
CA ARG A 66 -18.84 8.50 -11.18
C ARG A 66 -19.12 8.01 -9.76
N LYS A 67 -18.28 7.10 -9.26
CA LYS A 67 -18.33 6.61 -7.88
C LYS A 67 -17.33 7.39 -7.03
N VAL A 68 -17.82 8.31 -6.21
CA VAL A 68 -17.01 9.12 -5.29
C VAL A 68 -17.09 8.51 -3.90
N TYR A 69 -15.93 8.30 -3.29
CA TYR A 69 -15.83 7.73 -1.96
C TYR A 69 -15.54 8.82 -0.93
N HIS A 70 -16.21 8.73 0.21
CA HIS A 70 -16.09 9.67 1.32
C HIS A 70 -15.69 8.91 2.57
N ILE A 71 -14.73 9.42 3.33
CA ILE A 71 -14.41 8.86 4.64
C ILE A 71 -15.50 9.25 5.65
N ASN A 72 -16.00 8.27 6.40
CA ASN A 72 -16.99 8.49 7.45
C ASN A 72 -16.31 8.70 8.81
N GLU A 73 -17.06 9.11 9.84
CA GLU A 73 -16.51 9.30 11.19
C GLU A 73 -15.85 8.03 11.75
N ALA A 74 -16.44 6.86 11.52
CA ALA A 74 -15.83 5.58 11.92
C ALA A 74 -14.47 5.36 11.23
N GLY A 75 -14.34 5.71 9.94
CA GLY A 75 -13.07 5.62 9.22
C GLY A 75 -12.03 6.61 9.73
N LYS A 76 -12.44 7.83 10.12
CA LYS A 76 -11.55 8.82 10.75
C LYS A 76 -11.06 8.35 12.12
N VAL A 77 -11.93 7.73 12.92
CA VAL A 77 -11.55 7.11 14.20
C VAL A 77 -10.53 6.01 13.98
N GLU A 78 -10.81 5.06 13.06
CA GLU A 78 -9.87 4.00 12.71
C GLU A 78 -8.51 4.56 12.28
N MET A 79 -8.50 5.58 11.42
CA MET A 79 -7.26 6.20 10.96
C MET A 79 -6.44 6.81 12.10
N ARG A 80 -7.09 7.51 13.04
CA ARG A 80 -6.43 8.08 14.23
C ARG A 80 -5.89 6.99 15.16
N THR A 81 -6.67 5.94 15.39
CA THR A 81 -6.26 4.78 16.19
C THR A 81 -5.02 4.14 15.59
N TRP A 82 -5.04 3.90 14.28
CA TRP A 82 -3.92 3.29 13.57
C TRP A 82 -2.66 4.16 13.61
N LEU A 83 -2.77 5.48 13.39
CA LEU A 83 -1.65 6.40 13.51
C LEU A 83 -1.04 6.46 14.91
N SER A 84 -1.84 6.15 15.94
CA SER A 84 -1.42 6.12 17.34
C SER A 84 -0.95 4.73 17.80
N THR A 85 -0.95 3.74 16.91
CA THR A 85 -0.58 2.36 17.23
C THR A 85 0.87 2.12 16.82
N PRO A 86 1.78 1.76 17.76
CA PRO A 86 3.15 1.41 17.42
C PRO A 86 3.18 0.26 16.42
N LEU A 87 3.93 0.45 15.33
CA LEU A 87 4.18 -0.62 14.39
C LEU A 87 5.18 -1.60 15.01
N PRO A 88 4.98 -2.92 14.81
CA PRO A 88 6.02 -3.87 15.18
C PRO A 88 7.31 -3.53 14.45
N ALA A 89 8.46 -3.77 15.09
CA ALA A 89 9.74 -3.64 14.43
C ALA A 89 9.72 -4.46 13.12
N PRO A 90 10.17 -3.90 11.99
CA PRO A 90 10.23 -4.64 10.75
C PRO A 90 11.15 -5.84 10.94
N THR A 91 10.64 -7.04 10.67
CA THR A 91 11.46 -8.25 10.65
C THR A 91 12.24 -8.28 9.33
N ASN A 92 13.42 -7.65 9.32
CA ASN A 92 14.31 -7.71 8.15
C ASN A 92 15.00 -9.08 8.13
N ARG A 93 14.48 -9.99 7.31
CA ARG A 93 15.17 -11.24 6.96
C ARG A 93 15.95 -10.97 5.69
N GLU A 94 17.27 -10.98 5.79
CA GLU A 94 18.19 -10.73 4.68
C GLU A 94 18.89 -12.05 4.29
N PRO A 95 18.36 -12.81 3.31
CA PRO A 95 18.96 -14.08 2.87
C PRO A 95 20.41 -13.91 2.42
N PHE A 96 20.74 -12.77 1.82
CA PHE A 96 22.10 -12.43 1.42
C PHE A 96 23.06 -12.45 2.61
N LEU A 97 22.68 -11.88 3.75
CA LEU A 97 23.54 -11.89 4.95
C LEU A 97 23.77 -13.31 5.48
N ILE A 98 22.76 -14.19 5.35
CA ILE A 98 22.93 -15.61 5.67
C ILE A 98 23.91 -16.28 4.69
N GLN A 99 23.82 -15.98 3.39
CA GLN A 99 24.78 -16.49 2.39
C GLN A 99 26.21 -16.02 2.67
N VAL A 100 26.40 -14.76 3.06
CA VAL A 100 27.71 -14.21 3.45
C VAL A 100 28.23 -14.92 4.71
N PHE A 101 27.40 -15.04 5.74
CA PHE A 101 27.76 -15.70 6.99
C PHE A 101 28.12 -17.18 6.79
N MET A 102 27.35 -17.90 5.97
CA MET A 102 27.58 -19.32 5.62
C MET A 102 28.57 -19.50 4.47
N GLY A 103 29.15 -18.42 3.94
CA GLY A 103 30.01 -18.45 2.76
C GLY A 103 31.29 -19.29 2.93
N GLY A 104 31.67 -19.61 4.17
CA GLY A 104 32.75 -20.55 4.47
C GLY A 104 32.53 -21.96 3.90
N LEU A 105 31.29 -22.35 3.62
CA LEU A 105 30.94 -23.66 3.06
C LEU A 105 31.21 -23.78 1.55
N VAL A 106 31.55 -22.68 0.87
CA VAL A 106 31.83 -22.66 -0.57
C VAL A 106 33.20 -22.04 -0.87
N ASN A 107 33.73 -22.33 -2.07
CA ASN A 107 35.01 -21.79 -2.50
C ASN A 107 34.97 -20.26 -2.71
N GLN A 108 36.14 -19.62 -2.77
CA GLN A 108 36.27 -18.17 -2.93
C GLN A 108 35.56 -17.63 -4.18
N GLY A 109 35.62 -18.36 -5.30
CA GLY A 109 34.95 -17.94 -6.55
C GLY A 109 33.43 -17.84 -6.37
N LYS A 110 32.82 -18.81 -5.67
CA LYS A 110 31.38 -18.78 -5.35
C LYS A 110 31.03 -17.70 -4.34
N ARG A 111 31.89 -17.43 -3.35
CA ARG A 111 31.70 -16.29 -2.43
C ARG A 111 31.69 -14.95 -3.16
N LEU A 112 32.67 -14.71 -4.02
CA LEU A 112 32.78 -13.48 -4.80
C LEU A 112 31.59 -13.30 -5.74
N PHE A 113 31.17 -14.38 -6.40
CA PHE A 113 29.99 -14.38 -7.27
C PHE A 113 28.73 -13.89 -6.54
N ILE A 114 28.43 -14.43 -5.35
CA ILE A 114 27.24 -14.04 -4.58
C ILE A 114 27.27 -12.55 -4.22
N ILE A 115 28.41 -12.02 -3.79
CA ILE A 115 28.58 -10.60 -3.45
C ILE A 115 28.41 -9.71 -4.69
N GLN A 116 29.00 -10.10 -5.82
CA GLN A 116 28.92 -9.34 -7.07
C GLN A 116 27.49 -9.28 -7.64
N GLU A 117 26.72 -10.37 -7.55
CA GLU A 117 25.34 -10.37 -8.02
C GLU A 117 24.44 -9.49 -7.14
N GLU A 118 24.66 -9.47 -5.83
CA GLU A 118 23.87 -8.60 -4.94
C GLU A 118 24.18 -7.12 -5.19
N MET A 119 25.43 -6.75 -5.49
CA MET A 119 25.81 -5.36 -5.82
C MET A 119 25.18 -4.80 -7.11
N LYS A 120 24.63 -5.64 -7.98
CA LYS A 120 23.98 -5.20 -9.24
C LYS A 120 22.49 -4.88 -9.09
N ARG A 121 21.88 -5.27 -7.96
CA ARG A 121 20.47 -5.03 -7.66
C ARG A 121 20.26 -3.61 -7.17
#